data_AF-A0A377BDH5-F1
#
_entry.id   AF-A0A377BDH5-F1
#
_cell.length_a   1.000
_cell.length_b   1.000
_cell.length_c   1.000
_cell.angle_alpha   90.00
_cell.angle_beta   90.00
_cell.angle_gamma   90.00
#
_symmetry.space_group_name_H-M   'P 1'
#
loop_
_entity.id
_entity.type
_entity.pdbx_description
1 polymer ?
#
loop_
_entity_poly.entity_id
_entity_poly.type
_entity_poly.pdbx_seq_one_letter_code
_entity_poly.pdbx_strand_id
1 'polypeptide(L)'
;MEWAKRQEVVERVIARAISLVEETRPLLPGVREAVALCKEQGLLVGLASASPLHMLEKVLTMFDLRDSFDALASAEKLPYSKPHPASNISTAQQNWALTH
;
A
#
# COMPACT_ATOMS: atom_id res chain seq x y z
N MET A 1 -29.04 8.23 -4.06
CA MET A 1 -28.56 9.18 -5.10
C MET A 1 -27.32 9.95 -4.66
N GLU A 2 -27.26 10.52 -3.44
CA GLU A 2 -26.07 11.27 -2.94
C GLU A 2 -24.80 10.42 -2.80
N TRP A 3 -24.92 9.18 -2.30
CA TRP A 3 -23.79 8.26 -2.08
C TRP A 3 -23.06 7.86 -3.37
N ALA A 4 -23.80 7.67 -4.47
CA ALA A 4 -23.20 7.36 -5.78
C ALA A 4 -22.31 8.51 -6.27
N LYS A 5 -22.73 9.77 -6.03
CA LYS A 5 -21.95 10.96 -6.38
C LYS A 5 -20.69 11.12 -5.52
N ARG A 6 -20.75 10.74 -4.24
CA ARG A 6 -19.57 10.74 -3.36
C ARG A 6 -18.54 9.71 -3.81
N GLN A 7 -19.00 8.50 -4.10
CA GLN A 7 -18.11 7.42 -4.55
C GLN A 7 -17.43 7.75 -5.88
N GLU A 8 -18.18 8.32 -6.83
CA GLU A 8 -17.63 8.78 -8.11
C GLU A 8 -16.53 9.83 -7.93
N VAL A 9 -16.70 10.77 -7.00
CA VAL A 9 -15.65 11.76 -6.68
C VAL A 9 -14.41 11.09 -6.08
N VAL A 10 -14.60 10.13 -5.17
CA VAL A 10 -13.48 9.36 -4.57
C VAL A 10 -12.70 8.62 -5.65
N GLU A 11 -13.40 7.90 -6.53
CA GLU A 11 -12.78 7.16 -7.64
C GLU A 11 -12.00 8.09 -8.58
N ARG A 12 -12.55 9.26 -8.91
CA ARG A 12 -11.87 10.26 -9.75
C ARG A 12 -10.60 10.81 -9.09
N VAL A 13 -10.64 11.07 -7.78
CA VAL A 13 -9.46 11.53 -7.03
C VAL A 13 -8.39 10.46 -6.98
N ILE A 14 -8.76 9.20 -6.71
CA ILE A 14 -7.83 8.06 -6.69
C ILE A 14 -7.20 7.87 -8.08
N ALA A 15 -8.00 7.88 -9.14
CA ALA A 15 -7.52 7.74 -10.51
C ALA A 15 -6.52 8.85 -10.85
N ARG A 16 -6.83 10.10 -10.50
CA ARG A 16 -5.91 11.24 -10.73
C ARG A 16 -4.62 11.10 -9.92
N ALA A 17 -4.69 10.67 -8.67
CA ALA A 17 -3.52 10.44 -7.84
C ALA A 17 -2.60 9.35 -8.43
N ILE A 18 -3.17 8.26 -8.92
CA ILE A 18 -2.42 7.20 -9.62
C ILE A 18 -1.71 7.76 -10.85
N SER A 19 -2.42 8.50 -11.71
CA SER A 19 -1.82 9.10 -12.91
C SER A 19 -0.66 10.03 -12.59
N LEU A 20 -0.77 10.83 -11.52
CA LEU A 20 0.31 11.72 -11.09
C LEU A 20 1.53 10.95 -10.58
N VAL A 21 1.33 9.84 -9.87
CA VAL A 21 2.43 8.97 -9.43
C VAL A 21 3.11 8.31 -10.62
N GLU A 22 2.36 7.89 -11.63
CA GLU A 22 2.93 7.37 -12.90
C GLU A 22 3.77 8.41 -13.64
N GLU A 23 3.28 9.64 -13.72
CA GLU A 23 3.93 10.74 -14.43
C GLU A 23 5.21 11.22 -13.72
N THR A 24 5.14 11.38 -12.41
CA THR A 24 6.22 12.00 -11.61
C THR A 24 7.19 11.00 -10.99
N ARG A 25 6.81 9.72 -10.92
CA ARG A 25 7.56 8.60 -10.32
C ARG A 25 8.29 9.01 -9.02
N PRO A 26 7.57 9.50 -7.99
CA PRO A 26 8.16 10.18 -6.84
C PRO A 26 8.67 9.20 -5.78
N LEU A 27 9.64 8.35 -6.12
CA LEU A 27 10.26 7.46 -5.14
C LEU A 27 11.13 8.28 -4.16
N LEU A 28 10.87 8.14 -2.86
CA LEU A 28 11.68 8.82 -1.86
C LEU A 28 13.11 8.24 -1.85
N PRO A 29 14.14 9.09 -1.66
CA PRO A 29 15.51 8.63 -1.48
C PRO A 29 15.62 7.62 -0.32
N GLY A 30 16.40 6.54 -0.51
CA GLY A 30 16.64 5.54 0.52
C GLY A 30 15.60 4.41 0.63
N VAL A 31 14.49 4.47 -0.13
CA VAL A 31 13.42 3.44 -0.03
C VAL A 31 13.93 2.05 -0.43
N ARG A 32 14.73 1.96 -1.50
CA ARG A 32 15.24 0.66 -1.98
C ARG A 32 16.20 0.05 -0.98
N GLU A 33 17.09 0.89 -0.45
CA GLU A 33 18.11 0.54 0.52
C GLU A 33 17.49 0.09 1.84
N ALA A 34 16.47 0.81 2.33
CA ALA A 34 15.76 0.44 3.54
C ALA A 34 15.03 -0.91 3.40
N VAL A 35 14.35 -1.13 2.28
CA VAL A 35 13.66 -2.41 2.02
C VAL A 35 14.67 -3.55 1.86
N ALA A 36 15.75 -3.35 1.12
CA ALA A 36 16.80 -4.35 0.94
C ALA A 36 17.44 -4.72 2.28
N LEU A 37 17.78 -3.74 3.12
CA LEU A 37 18.36 -3.97 4.45
C LEU A 37 17.45 -4.84 5.33
N CYS A 38 16.13 -4.59 5.32
CA CYS A 38 15.18 -5.43 6.04
C CYS A 38 15.22 -6.89 5.54
N LYS A 39 15.25 -7.10 4.22
CA LYS A 39 15.31 -8.46 3.64
C LYS A 39 16.65 -9.15 3.93
N GLU A 40 17.76 -8.43 3.87
CA GLU A 40 19.09 -8.95 4.23
C GLU A 40 19.18 -9.39 5.70
N GLN A 41 18.44 -8.72 6.59
CA GLN A 41 18.31 -9.11 8.00
C GLN A 41 17.32 -10.27 8.23
N GLY A 42 16.76 -10.85 7.17
CA GLY A 42 15.78 -11.93 7.24
C GLY A 42 14.40 -11.49 7.74
N LEU A 43 14.08 -10.19 7.69
CA LEU A 43 12.79 -9.67 8.10
C LEU A 43 11.76 -9.76 6.96
N LEU A 44 10.51 -10.03 7.34
CA LEU A 44 9.37 -9.83 6.43
C LEU A 44 9.05 -8.34 6.31
N VAL A 45 8.75 -7.90 5.10
CA VAL A 45 8.45 -6.51 4.78
C VAL A 45 6.99 -6.40 4.32
N GLY A 46 6.16 -5.71 5.09
CA GLY A 46 4.75 -5.49 4.76
C GLY A 46 4.43 -4.01 4.54
N LEU A 47 3.43 -3.73 3.68
CA LEU A 47 2.94 -2.36 3.43
C LEU A 47 1.50 -2.18 3.92
N ALA A 48 1.29 -1.23 4.83
CA ALA A 48 -0.02 -0.85 5.37
C ALA A 48 -0.44 0.55 4.90
N SER A 49 -1.49 0.66 4.09
CA SER A 49 -1.96 1.93 3.53
C SER A 49 -3.46 2.13 3.60
N ALA A 50 -3.90 3.39 3.58
CA ALA A 50 -5.32 3.74 3.37
C ALA A 50 -5.72 3.75 1.89
N SER A 51 -4.73 3.77 0.98
CA SER A 51 -4.96 3.68 -0.46
C SER A 51 -5.51 2.31 -0.85
N PRO A 52 -6.29 2.22 -1.95
CA PRO A 52 -6.78 0.96 -2.48
C PRO A 52 -5.67 -0.05 -2.80
N LEU A 53 -5.99 -1.35 -2.71
CA LEU A 53 -5.02 -2.42 -2.97
C LEU A 53 -4.44 -2.35 -4.40
N HIS A 54 -5.26 -2.03 -5.39
CA HIS A 54 -4.80 -1.91 -6.78
C HIS A 54 -3.78 -0.77 -6.97
N MET A 55 -3.87 0.31 -6.16
CA MET A 55 -2.90 1.40 -6.19
C MET A 55 -1.58 0.94 -5.58
N LEU A 56 -1.62 0.19 -4.47
CA LEU A 56 -0.44 -0.36 -3.79
C LEU A 56 0.36 -1.26 -4.74
N GLU A 57 -0.32 -2.23 -5.36
CA GLU A 57 0.26 -3.14 -6.36
C GLU A 57 0.90 -2.36 -7.50
N LYS A 58 0.17 -1.43 -8.11
CA LYS A 58 0.65 -0.64 -9.25
C LYS A 58 1.89 0.20 -8.92
N VAL A 59 1.90 0.86 -7.76
CA VAL A 59 3.03 1.69 -7.33
C VAL A 59 4.26 0.83 -7.06
N LEU A 60 4.12 -0.31 -6.37
CA LEU A 60 5.24 -1.19 -6.09
C LEU A 60 5.80 -1.83 -7.36
N THR A 61 4.95 -2.27 -8.29
CA THR A 61 5.39 -2.79 -9.60
C THR A 61 6.10 -1.72 -10.42
N MET A 62 5.60 -0.49 -10.44
CA MET A 62 6.22 0.63 -11.17
C MET A 62 7.64 0.95 -10.70
N PHE A 63 7.96 0.66 -9.44
CA PHE A 63 9.29 0.84 -8.89
C PHE A 63 10.08 -0.46 -8.77
N ASP A 64 9.64 -1.57 -9.37
CA ASP A 64 10.32 -2.88 -9.28
C ASP A 64 10.57 -3.29 -7.81
N LEU A 65 9.62 -2.97 -6.92
CA LEU A 65 9.69 -3.27 -5.49
C LEU A 65 8.68 -4.33 -5.07
N ARG A 66 7.76 -4.73 -5.94
CA ARG A 66 6.64 -5.60 -5.56
C ARG A 66 7.09 -6.91 -4.92
N ASP A 67 8.12 -7.53 -5.46
CA ASP A 67 8.65 -8.82 -4.98
C ASP A 67 9.40 -8.69 -3.64
N SER A 68 9.76 -7.46 -3.23
CA SER A 68 10.40 -7.19 -1.96
C SER A 68 9.40 -7.03 -0.79
N PHE A 69 8.09 -6.97 -1.08
CA PHE A 69 7.03 -6.86 -0.07
C PHE A 69 6.25 -8.17 0.05
N ASP A 70 6.30 -8.77 1.24
CA ASP A 70 5.69 -10.05 1.57
C ASP A 70 4.17 -9.94 1.83
N ALA A 71 3.70 -8.79 2.32
CA ALA A 71 2.29 -8.53 2.61
C ALA A 71 1.86 -7.11 2.21
N LEU A 72 0.63 -6.98 1.70
CA LEU A 72 0.00 -5.70 1.39
C LEU A 72 -1.37 -5.61 2.05
N ALA A 73 -1.59 -4.60 2.89
CA ALA A 73 -2.89 -4.34 3.50
C ALA A 73 -3.41 -2.95 3.14
N SER A 74 -4.62 -2.93 2.59
CA SER A 74 -5.38 -1.71 2.32
C SER A 74 -6.47 -1.51 3.37
N ALA A 75 -6.56 -0.30 3.90
CA ALA A 75 -7.64 0.14 4.78
C ALA A 75 -8.89 0.61 4.02
N GLU A 76 -8.88 0.60 2.69
CA GLU A 76 -9.99 1.11 1.85
C GLU A 76 -11.34 0.50 2.23
N LYS A 77 -11.36 -0.81 2.52
CA LYS A 77 -12.57 -1.56 2.87
C LYS A 77 -12.71 -1.80 4.37
N LEU A 78 -11.81 -1.25 5.18
CA LEU A 78 -11.90 -1.39 6.63
C LEU A 78 -12.88 -0.34 7.19
N PRO A 79 -13.64 -0.67 8.25
CA PRO A 79 -14.55 0.28 8.88
C PRO A 79 -13.84 1.55 9.39
N TYR A 80 -12.55 1.42 9.70
CA TYR A 80 -11.71 2.49 10.22
C TYR A 80 -10.37 2.53 9.49
N SER A 81 -9.97 3.72 9.06
CA SER A 81 -8.64 4.01 8.52
C SER A 81 -7.74 4.67 9.59
N LYS A 82 -6.50 5.02 9.23
CA LYS A 82 -5.56 5.69 10.15
C LYS A 82 -6.21 6.96 10.74
N PRO A 83 -6.07 7.23 12.06
CA PRO A 83 -5.10 6.67 13.00
C PRO A 83 -5.49 5.31 13.63
N HIS A 84 -6.63 4.71 13.27
CA HIS A 84 -7.01 3.39 13.79
C HIS A 84 -6.00 2.31 13.37
N PRO A 85 -5.58 1.38 14.25
CA PRO A 85 -4.49 0.43 13.99
C PRO A 85 -4.83 -0.73 13.04
N ALA A 86 -6.07 -0.80 12.52
CA ALA A 86 -6.59 -1.99 11.83
C ALA A 86 -5.75 -2.41 10.61
N SER A 87 -5.24 -1.46 9.83
CA SER A 87 -4.37 -1.75 8.69
C SER A 87 -3.01 -2.32 9.10
N ASN A 88 -2.40 -1.79 10.17
CA ASN A 88 -1.15 -2.31 10.70
C ASN A 88 -1.32 -3.73 11.26
N ILE A 89 -2.41 -3.98 12.01
CA ILE A 89 -2.72 -5.31 12.55
C ILE A 89 -2.93 -6.32 11.42
N SER A 90 -3.71 -5.97 10.39
CA SER A 90 -3.94 -6.84 9.24
C SER A 90 -2.63 -7.15 8.50
N THR A 91 -1.74 -6.17 8.33
CA THR A 91 -0.42 -6.39 7.71
C THR A 91 0.43 -7.34 8.55
N ALA A 92 0.47 -7.16 9.88
CA ALA A 92 1.22 -8.02 10.78
C ALA A 92 0.69 -9.46 10.77
N GLN A 93 -0.63 -9.65 10.72
CA GLN A 93 -1.25 -10.97 10.61
C GLN A 93 -0.91 -11.68 9.31
N GLN A 94 -0.90 -10.97 8.17
CA GLN A 94 -0.48 -11.53 6.89
C GLN A 94 0.98 -11.97 6.92
N ASN A 95 1.88 -11.14 7.45
CA ASN A 95 3.29 -11.53 7.64
C ASN A 95 3.43 -12.75 8.55
N TRP A 96 2.70 -12.79 9.68
CA TRP A 96 2.76 -13.92 10.62
C TRP A 96 2.35 -15.26 9.97
N ALA A 97 1.35 -15.23 9.09
CA ALA A 97 0.88 -16.42 8.37
C ALA A 97 1.85 -16.96 7.31
N LEU A 98 2.94 -16.23 6.99
CA LEU A 98 3.98 -16.71 6.08
C LEU A 98 5.09 -17.49 6.79
N THR A 99 5.16 -17.40 8.13
CA THR A 99 6.19 -18.06 8.94
C THR A 99 5.66 -19.23 9.77
N HIS A 100 4.36 -19.52 9.69
CA HIS A 100 3.65 -20.58 10.43
C HIS A 100 2.63 -21.26 9.51
#